data_AF-A0A6B3G6Q3-F1
#
_entry.id   AF-A0A6B3G6Q3-F1
#
_cell.length_a   1.000
_cell.length_b   1.000
_cell.length_c   1.000
_cell.angle_alpha   90.00
_cell.angle_beta   90.00
_cell.angle_gamma   90.00
#
_symmetry.space_group_name_H-M   'P 1'
#
loop_
_entity.id
_entity.type
_entity.pdbx_description
1 polymer ?
#
loop_
_entity_poly.entity_id
_entity_poly.type
_entity_poly.pdbx_seq_one_letter_code
_entity_poly.pdbx_strand_id
1 'polypeptide(L)'
;DSHGREEARGGDGCEVCKPTVGSVIASLAPTVGASGYVLDGEQAALQDTNDHFLANLQRNGSYSIVPRIPGGEITPEKLIVIGEVARDFGLYTKITGGQRIDLFGARVDQLPLIWTRLVDAGFESGHAYGKSLRTVKSCVGQTWCRYGVQDSVKMAIDLELRYRGLRSPHKLKSAVSGCARECAEARGKDFGIIATAQGWNLYVGGNGGATPRHADLLAQDLSDAELVRLIDRFLMFYIRTADRLERTSAWLERIDGGLDHVRDVVVHDSLGLCDELERLMADHVAGYRDEWAETINDPERLRRFVTFVNAPDAPDPSVRFVPERDQIKPDLELLAGPVLAVRTLEGTAS
;
A
#
# COMPACT_ATOMS: atom_id res chain seq x y z
N ASP A 1 -24.15 4.77 11.37
CA ASP A 1 -25.43 5.36 10.93
C ASP A 1 -25.40 6.85 10.57
N SER A 2 -24.41 7.64 11.02
CA SER A 2 -24.22 9.05 10.64
C SER A 2 -23.36 9.29 9.38
N HIS A 3 -22.54 8.32 8.97
CA HIS A 3 -21.53 8.48 7.89
C HIS A 3 -21.68 7.49 6.71
N GLY A 4 -22.67 6.59 6.75
CA GLY A 4 -23.03 5.76 5.60
C GLY A 4 -23.88 6.55 4.60
N ARG A 5 -23.82 6.20 3.30
CA ARG A 5 -24.79 6.74 2.33
C ARG A 5 -26.21 6.44 2.83
N GLU A 6 -27.15 7.36 2.62
CA GLU A 6 -28.54 7.21 3.10
C GLU A 6 -29.19 5.93 2.56
N GLU A 7 -28.84 5.53 1.32
CA GLU A 7 -29.33 4.30 0.69
C GLU A 7 -28.81 3.01 1.35
N ALA A 8 -27.73 3.07 2.13
CA ALA A 8 -27.14 1.92 2.80
C ALA A 8 -27.72 1.70 4.22
N ARG A 9 -28.64 2.56 4.67
CA ARG A 9 -29.30 2.42 5.99
C ARG A 9 -30.15 1.15 6.01
N GLY A 10 -29.93 0.30 7.02
CA GLY A 10 -30.66 -0.97 7.18
C GLY A 10 -30.23 -2.10 6.24
N GLY A 11 -29.18 -1.92 5.44
CA GLY A 11 -28.56 -2.97 4.62
C GLY A 11 -27.19 -3.41 5.12
N ASP A 12 -26.50 -4.26 4.37
CA ASP A 12 -25.21 -4.88 4.77
C ASP A 12 -24.02 -3.89 4.82
N GLY A 13 -24.22 -2.60 4.57
CA GLY A 13 -23.17 -1.55 4.53
C GLY A 13 -22.77 -1.10 3.11
N CYS A 14 -22.07 0.04 3.01
CA CYS A 14 -21.73 0.66 1.71
C CYS A 14 -20.40 0.14 1.12
N GLU A 15 -20.31 0.07 -0.23
CA GLU A 15 -19.14 -0.44 -0.99
C GLU A 15 -17.81 0.27 -0.66
N VAL A 16 -17.88 1.52 -0.22
CA VAL A 16 -16.72 2.34 0.18
C VAL A 16 -16.41 2.18 1.67
N CYS A 17 -17.45 1.97 2.47
CA CYS A 17 -17.39 1.91 3.92
C CYS A 17 -16.74 0.59 4.35
N LYS A 18 -17.17 -0.54 3.76
CA LYS A 18 -16.68 -1.88 4.12
C LYS A 18 -15.15 -2.01 4.01
N PRO A 19 -14.51 -1.65 2.88
CA PRO A 19 -13.05 -1.79 2.77
C PRO A 19 -12.29 -0.82 3.68
N THR A 20 -12.85 0.35 3.94
CA THR A 20 -12.26 1.30 4.91
C THR A 20 -12.31 0.71 6.31
N VAL A 21 -13.46 0.18 6.74
CA VAL A 21 -13.61 -0.48 8.05
C VAL A 21 -12.72 -1.71 8.14
N GLY A 22 -12.66 -2.56 7.10
CA GLY A 22 -11.76 -3.70 7.04
C GLY A 22 -10.28 -3.29 7.18
N SER A 23 -9.88 -2.17 6.57
CA SER A 23 -8.53 -1.61 6.70
C SER A 23 -8.23 -1.13 8.13
N VAL A 24 -9.18 -0.44 8.77
CA VAL A 24 -9.02 0.03 10.15
C VAL A 24 -8.98 -1.15 11.13
N ILE A 25 -9.87 -2.13 10.98
CA ILE A 25 -9.89 -3.34 11.81
C ILE A 25 -8.58 -4.10 11.69
N ALA A 26 -8.03 -4.25 10.48
CA ALA A 26 -6.77 -4.96 10.27
C ALA A 26 -5.60 -4.33 11.05
N SER A 27 -5.48 -2.99 11.05
CA SER A 27 -4.44 -2.28 11.81
C SER A 27 -4.66 -2.27 13.32
N LEU A 28 -5.90 -2.48 13.76
CA LEU A 28 -6.26 -2.53 15.18
C LEU A 28 -6.51 -3.97 15.66
N ALA A 29 -6.24 -4.98 14.82
CA ALA A 29 -6.68 -6.35 15.04
C ALA A 29 -6.25 -6.91 16.41
N PRO A 30 -4.99 -6.73 16.87
CA PRO A 30 -4.59 -7.18 18.20
C PRO A 30 -5.37 -6.52 19.34
N THR A 31 -5.72 -5.23 19.18
CA THR A 31 -6.45 -4.47 20.20
C THR A 31 -7.94 -4.81 20.24
N VAL A 32 -8.57 -5.04 19.08
CA VAL A 32 -10.01 -5.32 18.98
C VAL A 32 -10.35 -6.82 19.01
N GLY A 33 -9.34 -7.68 19.11
CA GLY A 33 -9.52 -9.14 19.14
C GLY A 33 -9.95 -9.73 17.78
N ALA A 34 -9.63 -9.05 16.67
CA ALA A 34 -9.84 -9.58 15.33
C ALA A 34 -8.65 -10.45 14.90
N SER A 35 -8.84 -11.32 13.90
CA SER A 35 -7.71 -12.03 13.29
C SER A 35 -6.80 -11.02 12.58
N GLY A 36 -5.49 -11.21 12.70
CA GLY A 36 -4.49 -10.42 11.96
C GLY A 36 -4.49 -10.71 10.45
N TYR A 37 -5.07 -11.83 10.01
CA TYR A 37 -5.19 -12.16 8.61
C TYR A 37 -6.53 -11.65 8.04
N VAL A 38 -6.46 -10.72 7.09
CA VAL A 38 -7.63 -9.97 6.59
C VAL A 38 -8.66 -10.81 5.83
N LEU A 39 -8.33 -12.05 5.49
CA LEU A 39 -9.23 -12.97 4.79
C LEU A 39 -9.73 -14.14 5.65
N ASP A 40 -9.54 -14.08 6.97
CA ASP A 40 -10.10 -15.04 7.92
C ASP A 40 -11.57 -14.74 8.22
N GLY A 41 -12.41 -15.78 8.18
CA GLY A 41 -13.81 -15.71 8.58
C GLY A 41 -14.59 -14.58 7.91
N GLU A 42 -15.32 -13.82 8.71
CA GLU A 42 -16.16 -12.71 8.23
C GLU A 42 -15.35 -11.48 7.77
N GLN A 43 -14.06 -11.37 8.10
CA GLN A 43 -13.22 -10.26 7.64
C GLN A 43 -13.00 -10.28 6.13
N ALA A 44 -13.05 -11.46 5.51
CA ALA A 44 -12.95 -11.59 4.08
C ALA A 44 -14.06 -10.79 3.37
N ALA A 45 -15.27 -10.73 3.91
CA ALA A 45 -16.40 -10.02 3.32
C ALA A 45 -16.28 -8.48 3.39
N LEU A 46 -15.31 -7.97 4.16
CA LEU A 46 -15.02 -6.54 4.27
C LEU A 46 -14.05 -6.05 3.18
N GLN A 47 -13.31 -6.97 2.55
CA GLN A 47 -12.22 -6.64 1.63
C GLN A 47 -12.73 -6.24 0.24
N ASP A 48 -11.93 -5.43 -0.46
CA ASP A 48 -12.19 -5.12 -1.87
C ASP A 48 -11.58 -6.17 -2.81
N THR A 49 -11.79 -6.00 -4.12
CA THR A 49 -11.30 -6.93 -5.15
C THR A 49 -9.81 -7.22 -5.06
N ASN A 50 -8.98 -6.24 -4.69
CA ASN A 50 -7.53 -6.43 -4.65
C ASN A 50 -7.09 -7.14 -3.37
N ASP A 51 -7.69 -6.75 -2.24
CA ASP A 51 -7.42 -7.39 -0.95
C ASP A 51 -7.90 -8.84 -0.91
N HIS A 52 -8.98 -9.18 -1.62
CA HIS A 52 -9.47 -10.56 -1.76
C HIS A 52 -8.45 -11.55 -2.35
N PHE A 53 -7.56 -11.07 -3.21
CA PHE A 53 -6.50 -11.86 -3.85
C PHE A 53 -5.10 -11.46 -3.41
N LEU A 54 -4.98 -10.57 -2.42
CA LEU A 54 -3.70 -10.04 -1.93
C LEU A 54 -2.80 -9.56 -3.09
N ALA A 55 -3.40 -8.99 -4.13
CA ALA A 55 -2.74 -8.60 -5.38
C ALA A 55 -3.60 -7.59 -6.16
N ASN A 56 -3.00 -6.65 -6.90
CA ASN A 56 -3.83 -5.74 -7.71
C ASN A 56 -4.32 -6.42 -8.97
N LEU A 57 -5.63 -6.35 -9.20
CA LEU A 57 -6.26 -6.74 -10.46
C LEU A 57 -5.86 -5.78 -11.59
N GLN A 58 -5.57 -6.35 -12.75
CA GLN A 58 -5.16 -5.63 -13.96
C GLN A 58 -6.27 -5.66 -15.01
N ARG A 59 -6.09 -4.86 -16.06
CA ARG A 59 -7.12 -4.60 -17.06
C ARG A 59 -7.66 -5.86 -17.77
N ASN A 60 -6.84 -6.88 -17.95
CA ASN A 60 -7.23 -8.16 -18.58
C ASN A 60 -7.52 -9.28 -17.58
N GLY A 61 -7.71 -8.99 -16.30
CA GLY A 61 -7.98 -10.00 -15.27
C GLY A 61 -6.74 -10.68 -14.67
N SER A 62 -5.53 -10.31 -15.11
CA SER A 62 -4.29 -10.73 -14.45
C SER A 62 -3.97 -9.90 -13.20
N TYR A 63 -2.93 -10.27 -12.47
CA TYR A 63 -2.56 -9.71 -11.16
C TYR A 63 -1.11 -9.22 -11.11
N SER A 64 -0.87 -8.21 -10.25
CA SER A 64 0.48 -7.68 -10.01
C SER A 64 1.07 -8.21 -8.71
N ILE A 65 2.37 -8.42 -8.73
CA ILE A 65 3.18 -8.83 -7.59
C ILE A 65 4.23 -7.75 -7.37
N VAL A 66 4.29 -7.24 -6.15
CA VAL A 66 5.23 -6.18 -5.77
C VAL A 66 5.90 -6.61 -4.47
N PRO A 67 7.09 -7.24 -4.54
CA PRO A 67 7.87 -7.60 -3.37
C PRO A 67 8.32 -6.35 -2.61
N ARG A 68 8.40 -6.45 -1.28
CA ARG A 68 8.93 -5.39 -0.44
C ARG A 68 10.45 -5.29 -0.62
N ILE A 69 10.95 -4.07 -0.82
CA ILE A 69 12.38 -3.71 -0.95
C ILE A 69 12.68 -2.51 -0.04
N PRO A 70 12.79 -2.70 1.30
CA PRO A 70 12.81 -1.61 2.26
C PRO A 70 13.85 -0.53 1.94
N GLY A 71 13.43 0.73 1.97
CA GLY A 71 14.31 1.87 1.65
C GLY A 71 14.84 1.88 0.20
N GLY A 72 14.37 0.97 -0.67
CA GLY A 72 14.90 0.78 -2.01
C GLY A 72 16.21 -0.03 -2.07
N GLU A 73 16.63 -0.64 -0.97
CA GLU A 73 17.89 -1.39 -0.88
C GLU A 73 17.68 -2.88 -1.20
N ILE A 74 18.42 -3.39 -2.20
CA ILE A 74 18.31 -4.78 -2.67
C ILE A 74 19.69 -5.36 -2.96
N THR A 75 19.91 -6.60 -2.52
CA THR A 75 21.13 -7.37 -2.81
C THR A 75 21.10 -7.91 -4.25
N PRO A 76 22.26 -8.11 -4.90
CA PRO A 76 22.33 -8.75 -6.22
C PRO A 76 21.58 -10.08 -6.32
N GLU A 77 21.66 -10.93 -5.30
CA GLU A 77 21.02 -12.26 -5.26
C GLU A 77 19.49 -12.14 -5.31
N LYS A 78 18.93 -11.26 -4.48
CA LYS A 78 17.49 -10.92 -4.50
C LYS A 78 17.06 -10.33 -5.84
N LEU A 79 17.89 -9.52 -6.49
CA LEU A 79 17.61 -8.98 -7.82
C LEU A 79 17.57 -10.09 -8.88
N ILE A 80 18.49 -11.06 -8.81
CA ILE A 80 18.48 -12.26 -9.68
C ILE A 80 17.20 -13.05 -9.48
N VAL A 81 16.78 -13.32 -8.23
CA VAL A 81 15.53 -14.04 -7.94
C VAL A 81 14.32 -13.36 -8.59
N ILE A 82 14.20 -12.03 -8.48
CA ILE A 82 13.11 -11.29 -9.16
C ILE A 82 13.18 -11.49 -10.67
N GLY A 83 14.38 -11.44 -11.26
CA GLY A 83 14.58 -11.66 -12.69
C GLY A 83 14.22 -13.08 -13.15
N GLU A 84 14.57 -14.10 -12.36
CA GLU A 84 14.21 -15.50 -12.64
C GLU A 84 12.71 -15.72 -12.54
N VAL A 85 12.06 -15.22 -11.48
CA VAL A 85 10.60 -15.26 -11.34
C VAL A 85 9.93 -14.57 -12.53
N ALA A 86 10.39 -13.36 -12.90
CA ALA A 86 9.82 -12.65 -14.04
C ALA A 86 9.96 -13.44 -15.35
N ARG A 87 11.14 -14.02 -15.61
CA ARG A 87 11.41 -14.85 -16.80
C ARG A 87 10.53 -16.11 -16.82
N ASP A 88 10.52 -16.87 -15.74
CA ASP A 88 9.90 -18.20 -15.68
C ASP A 88 8.37 -18.13 -15.77
N PHE A 89 7.77 -17.04 -15.28
CA PHE A 89 6.32 -16.79 -15.36
C PHE A 89 5.92 -15.83 -16.50
N GLY A 90 6.88 -15.34 -17.29
CA GLY A 90 6.63 -14.45 -18.44
C GLY A 90 6.04 -13.09 -18.05
N LEU A 91 6.50 -12.50 -16.94
CA LEU A 91 5.91 -11.29 -16.36
C LEU A 91 6.53 -10.01 -16.97
N TYR A 92 5.71 -8.97 -17.12
CA TYR A 92 6.21 -7.61 -17.40
C TYR A 92 6.85 -7.02 -16.14
N THR A 93 8.00 -6.36 -16.28
CA THR A 93 8.76 -5.78 -15.17
C THR A 93 8.90 -4.27 -15.29
N LYS A 94 8.79 -3.56 -14.14
CA LYS A 94 8.91 -2.10 -14.12
C LYS A 94 9.47 -1.57 -12.80
N ILE A 95 10.53 -0.76 -12.90
CA ILE A 95 11.02 0.05 -11.79
C ILE A 95 10.00 1.17 -11.51
N THR A 96 9.63 1.33 -10.24
CA THR A 96 8.63 2.30 -9.79
C THR A 96 9.25 3.54 -9.13
N GLY A 97 8.47 4.62 -9.05
CA GLY A 97 8.86 5.82 -8.31
C GLY A 97 9.00 5.61 -6.80
N GLY A 98 8.58 4.47 -6.26
CA GLY A 98 8.73 4.06 -4.87
C GLY A 98 9.97 3.19 -4.60
N GLN A 99 10.91 3.13 -5.55
CA GLN A 99 12.10 2.27 -5.49
C GLN A 99 11.77 0.78 -5.34
N ARG A 100 10.77 0.32 -6.10
CA ARG A 100 10.39 -1.10 -6.20
C ARG A 100 10.53 -1.62 -7.62
N ILE A 101 10.44 -2.94 -7.76
CA ILE A 101 10.28 -3.62 -9.05
C ILE A 101 8.90 -4.27 -9.03
N ASP A 102 8.01 -3.80 -9.90
CA ASP A 102 6.69 -4.38 -10.06
C ASP A 102 6.73 -5.47 -11.13
N LEU A 103 6.02 -6.57 -10.87
CA LEU A 103 5.81 -7.69 -11.78
C LEU A 103 4.32 -7.73 -12.17
N PHE A 104 4.01 -7.76 -13.46
CA PHE A 104 2.64 -7.73 -13.98
C PHE A 104 2.35 -8.92 -14.91
N GLY A 105 1.08 -9.30 -14.99
CA GLY A 105 0.62 -10.35 -15.89
C GLY A 105 0.51 -11.74 -15.25
N ALA A 106 0.61 -11.85 -13.92
CA ALA A 106 0.44 -13.13 -13.25
C ALA A 106 -1.03 -13.56 -13.26
N ARG A 107 -1.31 -14.82 -13.55
CA ARG A 107 -2.65 -15.37 -13.34
C ARG A 107 -2.89 -15.65 -11.86
N VAL A 108 -4.16 -15.75 -11.47
CA VAL A 108 -4.54 -16.01 -10.07
C VAL A 108 -3.92 -17.31 -9.51
N ASP A 109 -3.89 -18.37 -10.32
CA ASP A 109 -3.31 -19.68 -9.99
C ASP A 109 -1.79 -19.66 -9.84
N GLN A 110 -1.12 -18.67 -10.46
CA GLN A 110 0.32 -18.50 -10.37
C GLN A 110 0.74 -17.75 -9.11
N LEU A 111 -0.16 -16.98 -8.48
CA LEU A 111 0.18 -16.14 -7.35
C LEU A 111 0.85 -16.93 -6.21
N PRO A 112 0.31 -18.08 -5.73
CA PRO A 112 0.96 -18.85 -4.68
C PRO A 112 2.35 -19.37 -5.06
N LEU A 113 2.53 -19.81 -6.31
CA LEU A 113 3.80 -20.34 -6.80
C LEU A 113 4.88 -19.25 -6.85
N ILE A 114 4.49 -18.05 -7.31
CA ILE A 114 5.39 -16.91 -7.38
C ILE A 114 5.76 -16.43 -5.97
N TRP A 115 4.76 -16.27 -5.09
CA TRP A 115 5.00 -15.82 -3.73
C TRP A 115 5.79 -16.83 -2.89
N THR A 116 5.64 -18.13 -3.12
CA THR A 116 6.48 -19.15 -2.48
C THR A 116 7.96 -18.90 -2.79
N ARG A 117 8.32 -18.73 -4.07
CA ARG A 117 9.72 -18.44 -4.48
C ARG A 117 10.25 -17.13 -3.89
N LEU A 118 9.40 -16.10 -3.83
CA LEU A 118 9.78 -14.80 -3.28
C LEU A 118 9.98 -14.85 -1.76
N VAL A 119 9.07 -15.52 -1.04
CA VAL A 119 9.16 -15.70 0.42
C VAL A 119 10.36 -16.58 0.79
N ASP A 120 10.63 -17.65 0.04
CA ASP A 120 11.83 -18.49 0.23
C ASP A 120 13.13 -17.69 0.06
N ALA A 121 13.13 -16.68 -0.80
CA ALA A 121 14.24 -15.75 -0.98
C ALA A 121 14.25 -14.60 0.05
N GLY A 122 13.34 -14.61 1.02
CA GLY A 122 13.26 -13.62 2.10
C GLY A 122 12.62 -12.30 1.69
N PHE A 123 11.71 -12.30 0.72
CA PHE A 123 10.83 -11.16 0.45
C PHE A 123 9.53 -11.25 1.27
N GLU A 124 8.98 -10.08 1.58
CA GLU A 124 7.61 -9.93 2.09
C GLU A 124 6.74 -9.22 1.03
N SER A 125 5.43 -9.23 1.23
CA SER A 125 4.50 -8.42 0.46
C SER A 125 4.79 -6.93 0.60
N GLY A 126 4.92 -6.23 -0.53
CA GLY A 126 4.93 -4.77 -0.56
C GLY A 126 3.57 -4.13 -0.30
N HIS A 127 2.51 -4.95 -0.15
CA HIS A 127 1.12 -4.53 0.05
C HIS A 127 0.66 -3.47 -0.98
N ALA A 128 1.13 -3.62 -2.23
CA ALA A 128 0.78 -2.71 -3.31
C ALA A 128 -0.70 -2.77 -3.73
N TYR A 129 -1.48 -3.69 -3.15
CA TYR A 129 -2.92 -3.84 -3.35
C TYR A 129 -3.74 -3.08 -2.29
N GLY A 130 -3.42 -3.27 -1.01
CA GLY A 130 -4.23 -2.73 0.08
C GLY A 130 -4.15 -1.21 0.25
N LYS A 131 -5.11 -0.65 0.98
CA LYS A 131 -5.03 0.73 1.49
C LYS A 131 -4.10 0.77 2.71
N SER A 132 -2.81 0.60 2.45
CA SER A 132 -1.77 0.47 3.49
C SER A 132 -0.53 1.31 3.18
N LEU A 133 0.46 1.28 4.08
CA LEU A 133 1.80 1.78 3.77
C LEU A 133 2.39 1.02 2.58
N ARG A 134 2.67 1.76 1.50
CA ARG A 134 3.21 1.20 0.26
C ARG A 134 4.73 1.17 0.22
N THR A 135 5.37 2.27 0.58
CA THR A 135 6.83 2.44 0.47
C THR A 135 7.30 3.58 1.37
N VAL A 136 8.52 3.43 1.88
CA VAL A 136 9.31 4.54 2.41
C VAL A 136 10.51 4.73 1.48
N LYS A 137 10.39 5.69 0.56
CA LYS A 137 11.45 6.00 -0.41
C LYS A 137 12.65 6.63 0.31
N SER A 138 13.87 6.28 -0.04
CA SER A 138 15.07 6.87 0.54
C SER A 138 15.97 7.51 -0.53
N CYS A 139 16.82 8.46 -0.17
CA CYS A 139 18.03 8.68 -0.94
C CYS A 139 19.19 7.89 -0.33
N VAL A 140 20.31 7.79 -1.04
CA VAL A 140 21.49 7.03 -0.59
C VAL A 140 22.19 7.60 0.67
N GLY A 141 21.66 8.67 1.25
CA GLY A 141 22.08 9.22 2.54
C GLY A 141 23.54 9.64 2.63
N GLN A 142 24.03 9.81 3.85
CA GLN A 142 25.45 10.08 4.13
C GLN A 142 26.38 8.91 3.79
N THR A 143 25.83 7.71 3.61
CA THR A 143 26.58 6.50 3.27
C THR A 143 27.29 6.63 1.93
N TRP A 144 26.64 7.26 0.94
CA TRP A 144 27.18 7.39 -0.42
C TRP A 144 27.21 8.82 -0.96
N CYS A 145 26.26 9.66 -0.56
CA CYS A 145 26.17 11.02 -1.07
C CYS A 145 27.08 11.95 -0.27
N ARG A 146 27.98 12.68 -0.96
CA ARG A 146 28.83 13.71 -0.35
C ARG A 146 28.09 14.87 0.33
N TYR A 147 26.78 14.96 0.15
CA TYR A 147 25.89 15.96 0.76
C TYR A 147 24.93 15.36 1.78
N GLY A 148 25.00 14.04 2.01
CA GLY A 148 24.18 13.41 3.03
C GLY A 148 24.61 13.90 4.40
N VAL A 149 23.62 14.23 5.23
CA VAL A 149 23.80 14.72 6.60
C VAL A 149 23.53 13.60 7.60
N GLN A 150 22.58 12.72 7.30
CA GLN A 150 22.28 11.54 8.11
C GLN A 150 22.02 10.30 7.23
N ASP A 151 21.96 9.14 7.88
CA ASP A 151 21.66 7.86 7.23
C ASP A 151 20.16 7.71 6.96
N SER A 152 19.72 8.28 5.84
CA SER A 152 18.33 8.15 5.39
C SER A 152 17.94 6.75 4.96
N VAL A 153 18.90 5.90 4.56
CA VAL A 153 18.60 4.54 4.10
C VAL A 153 18.19 3.72 5.31
N LYS A 154 19.00 3.73 6.37
CA LYS A 154 18.67 3.04 7.63
C LYS A 154 17.33 3.51 8.19
N MET A 155 17.13 4.83 8.31
CA MET A 155 15.87 5.37 8.84
C MET A 155 14.67 4.97 7.96
N ALA A 156 14.80 4.98 6.63
CA ALA A 156 13.73 4.53 5.74
C ALA A 156 13.40 3.04 5.92
N ILE A 157 14.43 2.19 6.07
CA ILE A 157 14.25 0.75 6.34
C ILE A 157 13.54 0.55 7.67
N ASP A 158 13.98 1.22 8.73
CA ASP A 158 13.40 1.09 10.07
C ASP A 158 11.92 1.51 10.08
N LEU A 159 11.58 2.65 9.46
CA LEU A 159 10.19 3.12 9.35
C LEU A 159 9.34 2.20 8.47
N GLU A 160 9.89 1.75 7.34
CA GLU A 160 9.15 0.85 6.46
C GLU A 160 8.85 -0.48 7.13
N LEU A 161 9.83 -1.03 7.84
CA LEU A 161 9.65 -2.26 8.59
C LEU A 161 8.71 -2.02 9.76
N ARG A 162 8.79 -0.91 10.49
CA ARG A 162 7.86 -0.62 11.59
C ARG A 162 6.40 -0.60 11.13
N TYR A 163 6.13 0.11 10.03
CA TYR A 163 4.76 0.37 9.57
C TYR A 163 4.28 -0.59 8.46
N ARG A 164 5.03 -1.67 8.19
CA ARG A 164 4.58 -2.70 7.25
C ARG A 164 3.25 -3.30 7.70
N GLY A 165 2.38 -3.58 6.73
CA GLY A 165 1.01 -4.04 6.99
C GLY A 165 0.06 -2.99 7.58
N LEU A 166 0.51 -1.78 7.94
CA LEU A 166 -0.37 -0.75 8.49
C LEU A 166 -1.36 -0.30 7.41
N ARG A 167 -2.61 -0.72 7.56
CA ARG A 167 -3.78 -0.37 6.75
C ARG A 167 -4.46 0.88 7.33
N SER A 168 -5.08 1.68 6.48
CA SER A 168 -5.61 2.99 6.83
C SER A 168 -6.76 3.38 5.89
N PRO A 169 -7.53 4.44 6.18
CA PRO A 169 -8.66 4.85 5.34
C PRO A 169 -8.28 5.04 3.87
N HIS A 170 -7.04 5.43 3.59
CA HIS A 170 -6.45 5.37 2.27
C HIS A 170 -4.96 4.95 2.32
N LYS A 171 -4.38 4.55 1.17
CA LYS A 171 -2.94 4.21 1.04
C LYS A 171 -2.03 5.34 1.55
N LEU A 172 -0.93 4.95 2.18
CA LEU A 172 0.11 5.83 2.71
C LEU A 172 1.41 5.67 1.92
N LYS A 173 2.12 6.77 1.74
CA LYS A 173 3.49 6.81 1.21
C LYS A 173 4.34 7.65 2.14
N SER A 174 5.60 7.27 2.27
CA SER A 174 6.58 8.06 3.01
C SER A 174 7.90 8.15 2.24
N ALA A 175 8.78 9.04 2.70
CA ALA A 175 10.15 9.06 2.27
C ALA A 175 11.06 9.73 3.30
N VAL A 176 12.33 9.35 3.27
CA VAL A 176 13.41 9.92 4.10
C VAL A 176 14.48 10.49 3.19
N SER A 177 14.70 11.80 3.29
CA SER A 177 15.81 12.49 2.61
C SER A 177 16.94 12.76 3.60
N GLY A 178 18.14 12.29 3.27
CA GLY A 178 19.33 12.47 4.11
C GLY A 178 19.88 13.90 4.14
N CYS A 179 19.25 14.86 3.44
CA CYS A 179 19.55 16.30 3.53
C CYS A 179 18.45 17.13 2.85
N ALA A 180 18.54 18.47 2.96
CA ALA A 180 17.61 19.44 2.39
C ALA A 180 17.51 19.44 0.85
N ARG A 181 18.35 18.69 0.14
CA ARG A 181 18.25 18.51 -1.33
C ARG A 181 17.09 17.62 -1.74
N GLU A 182 16.53 16.87 -0.79
CA GLU A 182 15.18 16.32 -0.94
C GLU A 182 15.05 15.28 -2.07
N CYS A 183 16.13 14.55 -2.41
CA CYS A 183 16.10 13.59 -3.52
C CYS A 183 15.07 12.46 -3.37
N ALA A 184 14.54 12.24 -2.15
CA ALA A 184 13.51 11.25 -1.88
C ALA A 184 12.06 11.78 -2.06
N GLU A 185 11.86 13.06 -2.36
CA GLU A 185 10.53 13.69 -2.50
C GLU A 185 9.65 13.53 -1.25
N ALA A 186 10.27 13.53 -0.06
CA ALA A 186 9.65 13.51 1.27
C ALA A 186 8.50 14.51 1.44
N ARG A 187 8.61 15.76 0.96
CA ARG A 187 7.52 16.75 1.06
C ARG A 187 6.33 16.42 0.16
N GLY A 188 6.46 15.47 -0.77
CA GLY A 188 5.34 14.98 -1.59
C GLY A 188 4.64 13.75 -1.00
N LYS A 189 4.96 13.35 0.24
CA LYS A 189 4.48 12.11 0.86
C LYS A 189 3.53 12.40 2.03
N ASP A 190 2.70 11.41 2.37
CA ASP A 190 1.71 11.53 3.45
C ASP A 190 2.38 11.85 4.80
N PHE A 191 3.59 11.32 5.03
CA PHE A 191 4.55 11.79 6.04
C PHE A 191 5.98 11.69 5.48
N GLY A 192 6.77 12.74 5.62
CA GLY A 192 8.10 12.86 5.02
C GLY A 192 9.14 13.34 6.02
N ILE A 193 10.35 12.78 5.93
CA ILE A 193 11.43 13.03 6.87
C ILE A 193 12.60 13.67 6.11
N ILE A 194 13.15 14.76 6.65
CA ILE A 194 14.33 15.42 6.10
C ILE A 194 15.37 15.62 7.19
N ALA A 195 16.58 15.11 6.97
CA ALA A 195 17.69 15.27 7.90
C ALA A 195 18.14 16.74 8.02
N THR A 196 18.44 17.14 9.24
CA THR A 196 19.17 18.35 9.60
C THR A 196 20.46 17.96 10.34
N ALA A 197 21.31 18.95 10.63
CA ALA A 197 22.51 18.71 11.43
C ALA A 197 22.18 18.45 12.91
N GLN A 198 20.95 18.74 13.34
CA GLN A 198 20.48 18.64 14.72
C GLN A 198 19.57 17.43 14.94
N GLY A 199 18.97 16.87 13.89
CA GLY A 199 18.05 15.75 13.98
C GLY A 199 17.22 15.58 12.70
N TRP A 200 15.93 15.32 12.87
CA TRP A 200 14.99 15.10 11.78
C TRP A 200 13.85 16.11 11.78
N ASN A 201 13.58 16.70 10.62
CA ASN A 201 12.35 17.44 10.39
C ASN A 201 11.27 16.50 9.88
N LEU A 202 10.12 16.48 10.56
CA LEU A 202 8.94 15.71 10.18
C LEU A 202 7.93 16.61 9.48
N TYR A 203 7.59 16.25 8.24
CA TYR A 203 6.56 16.88 7.43
C TYR A 203 5.36 15.95 7.28
N VAL A 204 4.14 16.48 7.25
CA VAL A 204 2.90 15.69 7.17
C VAL A 204 1.88 16.25 6.20
N GLY A 205 0.98 15.38 5.72
CA GLY A 205 -0.13 15.77 4.85
C GLY A 205 0.26 16.02 3.39
N GLY A 206 1.44 15.58 2.93
CA GLY A 206 1.81 15.70 1.52
C GLY A 206 1.06 14.70 0.64
N ASN A 207 0.96 15.00 -0.65
CA ASN A 207 0.29 14.13 -1.59
C ASN A 207 0.93 14.21 -2.98
N GLY A 208 1.37 13.07 -3.50
CA GLY A 208 1.57 12.87 -4.93
C GLY A 208 0.32 12.24 -5.56
N GLY A 209 -0.16 12.80 -6.68
CA GLY A 209 -1.34 12.29 -7.38
C GLY A 209 -2.00 13.35 -8.26
N ALA A 210 -3.31 13.19 -8.48
CA ALA A 210 -4.11 14.10 -9.32
C ALA A 210 -4.09 15.55 -8.82
N THR A 211 -4.14 15.74 -7.49
CA THR A 211 -4.01 17.04 -6.82
C THR A 211 -2.76 17.03 -5.96
N PRO A 212 -1.58 17.38 -6.50
CA PRO A 212 -0.35 17.39 -5.73
C PRO A 212 -0.40 18.45 -4.61
N ARG A 213 0.10 18.09 -3.43
CA ARG A 213 0.18 18.97 -2.25
C ARG A 213 1.50 18.74 -1.54
N HIS A 214 2.20 19.82 -1.19
CA HIS A 214 3.36 19.72 -0.31
C HIS A 214 2.94 19.49 1.14
N ALA A 215 3.69 18.65 1.83
CA ALA A 215 3.55 18.40 3.26
C ALA A 215 3.97 19.63 4.06
N ASP A 216 3.32 19.82 5.21
CA ASP A 216 3.62 20.90 6.14
C ASP A 216 4.51 20.41 7.26
N LEU A 217 5.31 21.31 7.82
CA LEU A 217 6.22 21.00 8.90
C LEU A 217 5.45 20.79 10.22
N LEU A 218 5.52 19.58 10.77
CA LEU A 218 4.92 19.24 12.06
C LEU A 218 5.86 19.58 13.22
N ALA A 219 7.11 19.10 13.13
CA ALA A 219 8.14 19.28 14.15
C ALA A 219 9.55 19.21 13.54
N GLN A 220 10.55 19.78 14.23
CA GLN A 220 11.92 19.94 13.75
C GLN A 220 12.93 19.34 14.72
N ASP A 221 14.11 19.02 14.17
CA ASP A 221 15.31 18.64 14.92
C ASP A 221 15.07 17.49 15.94
N LEU A 222 14.21 16.55 15.55
CA LEU A 222 13.84 15.40 16.36
C LEU A 222 14.98 14.39 16.43
N SER A 223 15.17 13.76 17.59
CA SER A 223 15.91 12.51 17.68
C SER A 223 15.14 11.36 16.99
N ASP A 224 15.83 10.25 16.72
CA ASP A 224 15.20 9.04 16.15
C ASP A 224 13.97 8.58 16.96
N ALA A 225 14.07 8.59 18.29
CA ALA A 225 13.00 8.14 19.17
C ALA A 225 11.80 9.11 19.16
N GLU A 226 12.04 10.42 19.17
CA GLU A 226 10.98 11.42 19.09
C GLU A 226 10.29 11.41 17.72
N LEU A 227 11.07 11.22 16.64
CA LEU A 227 10.55 11.07 15.29
C LEU A 227 9.57 9.89 15.19
N VAL A 228 9.97 8.71 15.64
CA VAL A 228 9.13 7.51 15.60
C VAL A 228 7.86 7.72 16.43
N ARG A 229 7.97 8.25 17.66
CA ARG A 229 6.80 8.54 18.51
C ARG A 229 5.81 9.50 17.86
N LEU A 230 6.28 10.59 17.25
CA LEU A 230 5.40 11.54 16.58
C LEU A 230 4.75 10.95 15.32
N ILE A 231 5.45 10.11 14.57
CA ILE A 231 4.86 9.40 13.42
C ILE A 231 3.79 8.42 13.89
N ASP A 232 4.05 7.64 14.95
CA ASP A 232 3.08 6.70 15.52
C ASP A 232 1.76 7.42 15.89
N ARG A 233 1.89 8.54 16.63
CA ARG A 233 0.76 9.37 17.03
C ARG A 233 0.02 9.96 15.83
N PHE A 234 0.75 10.53 14.87
CA PHE A 234 0.16 11.11 13.67
C PHE A 234 -0.64 10.07 12.87
N LEU A 235 -0.04 8.89 12.62
CA LEU A 235 -0.67 7.83 11.85
C LEU A 235 -1.92 7.28 12.55
N MET A 236 -1.85 7.02 13.85
CA MET A 236 -3.01 6.51 14.61
C MET A 236 -4.10 7.57 14.78
N PHE A 237 -3.73 8.85 14.94
CA PHE A 237 -4.72 9.93 14.99
C PHE A 237 -5.43 10.11 13.64
N TYR A 238 -4.69 10.04 12.52
CA TYR A 238 -5.27 10.01 11.18
C TYR A 238 -6.21 8.81 10.98
N ILE A 239 -5.77 7.58 11.31
CA ILE A 239 -6.60 6.37 11.20
C ILE A 239 -7.90 6.50 12.02
N ARG A 240 -7.83 7.15 13.20
CA ARG A 240 -8.96 7.35 14.09
C ARG A 240 -9.98 8.38 13.59
N THR A 241 -9.55 9.40 12.86
CA THR A 241 -10.36 10.61 12.61
C THR A 241 -10.62 10.93 11.14
N ALA A 242 -9.93 10.26 10.22
CA ALA A 242 -10.16 10.42 8.79
C ALA A 242 -11.45 9.73 8.32
N ASP A 243 -12.08 10.31 7.31
CA ASP A 243 -13.24 9.73 6.66
C ASP A 243 -12.79 8.61 5.68
N ARG A 244 -13.75 7.82 5.21
CA ARG A 244 -13.56 6.75 4.24
C ARG A 244 -12.86 7.24 2.97
N LEU A 245 -11.83 6.51 2.53
CA LEU A 245 -11.01 6.84 1.35
C LEU A 245 -10.36 8.24 1.39
N GLU A 246 -10.23 8.85 2.56
CA GLU A 246 -9.63 10.18 2.70
C GLU A 246 -8.10 10.11 2.77
N ARG A 247 -7.40 10.91 1.96
CA ARG A 247 -5.92 11.07 2.05
C ARG A 247 -5.56 11.95 3.25
N THR A 248 -4.37 11.76 3.82
CA THR A 248 -3.87 12.63 4.91
C THR A 248 -3.90 14.11 4.55
N SER A 249 -3.65 14.46 3.28
CA SER A 249 -3.74 15.83 2.77
C SER A 249 -5.15 16.42 2.89
N ALA A 250 -6.16 15.68 2.45
CA ALA A 250 -7.56 16.12 2.50
C ALA A 250 -8.09 16.11 3.93
N TRP A 251 -7.69 15.11 4.72
CA TRP A 251 -8.00 15.04 6.15
C TRP A 251 -7.46 16.25 6.91
N LEU A 252 -6.21 16.64 6.66
CA LEU A 252 -5.58 17.80 7.31
C LEU A 252 -6.27 19.13 6.93
N GLU A 253 -6.79 19.24 5.71
CA GLU A 253 -7.57 20.40 5.25
C GLU A 253 -8.99 20.42 5.82
N ARG A 254 -9.58 19.25 6.07
CA ARG A 254 -10.95 19.10 6.58
C ARG A 254 -11.03 19.28 8.10
N ILE A 255 -10.05 18.77 8.86
CA ILE A 255 -10.12 18.78 10.32
C ILE A 255 -10.08 20.22 10.85
N ASP A 256 -10.96 20.53 11.80
CA ASP A 256 -11.03 21.87 12.37
C ASP A 256 -9.69 22.26 13.02
N GLY A 257 -9.18 23.44 12.67
CA GLY A 257 -7.85 23.92 13.11
C GLY A 257 -6.67 23.31 12.35
N GLY A 258 -6.92 22.37 11.42
CA GLY A 258 -5.92 21.81 10.51
C GLY A 258 -4.65 21.32 11.21
N LEU A 259 -3.49 21.74 10.69
CA LEU A 259 -2.19 21.35 11.23
C LEU A 259 -1.97 21.78 12.68
N ASP A 260 -2.50 22.93 13.08
CA ASP A 260 -2.31 23.43 14.44
C ASP A 260 -3.04 22.55 15.44
N HIS A 261 -4.28 22.15 15.12
CA HIS A 261 -5.01 21.18 15.93
C HIS A 261 -4.30 19.82 15.98
N VAL A 262 -3.82 19.32 14.84
CA VAL A 262 -3.03 18.07 14.82
C VAL A 262 -1.80 18.19 15.72
N ARG A 263 -1.07 19.31 15.66
CA ARG A 263 0.11 19.56 16.50
C ARG A 263 -0.27 19.58 17.99
N ASP A 264 -1.36 20.24 18.36
CA ASP A 264 -1.84 20.28 19.74
C ASP A 264 -2.13 18.87 20.27
N VAL A 265 -2.73 18.01 19.45
CA VAL A 265 -3.05 16.63 19.86
C VAL A 265 -1.79 15.76 19.91
N VAL A 266 -0.98 15.72 18.86
CA VAL A 266 0.09 14.71 18.74
C VAL A 266 1.43 15.15 19.35
N VAL A 267 1.65 16.45 19.53
CA VAL A 267 2.87 17.00 20.16
C VAL A 267 2.58 17.41 21.60
N HIS A 268 1.49 18.15 21.84
CA HIS A 268 1.18 18.72 23.15
C HIS A 268 0.20 17.89 23.98
N ASP A 269 -0.28 16.77 23.44
CA ASP A 269 -1.22 15.85 24.10
C ASP A 269 -2.47 16.55 24.67
N SER A 270 -3.00 17.54 23.95
CA SER A 270 -4.12 18.36 24.41
C SER A 270 -5.40 17.56 24.73
N LEU A 271 -5.51 16.33 24.20
CA LEU A 271 -6.63 15.41 24.42
C LEU A 271 -6.29 14.24 25.35
N GLY A 272 -5.05 14.10 25.83
CA GLY A 272 -4.61 12.97 26.65
C GLY A 272 -4.67 11.62 25.93
N LEU A 273 -4.43 11.61 24.62
CA LEU A 273 -4.56 10.42 23.75
C LEU A 273 -3.21 9.81 23.38
N CYS A 274 -2.08 10.51 23.60
CA CYS A 274 -0.79 10.10 23.05
C CYS A 274 -0.36 8.68 23.46
N ASP A 275 -0.51 8.34 24.75
CA ASP A 275 -0.15 7.00 25.24
C ASP A 275 -1.02 5.90 24.61
N GLU A 276 -2.30 6.19 24.37
CA GLU A 276 -3.20 5.26 23.68
C GLU A 276 -2.79 5.08 22.22
N LEU A 277 -2.51 6.17 21.50
CA LEU A 277 -2.08 6.14 20.10
C LEU A 277 -0.75 5.37 19.94
N GLU A 278 0.20 5.60 20.84
CA GLU A 278 1.48 4.88 20.87
C GLU A 278 1.27 3.39 21.14
N ARG A 279 0.40 3.03 22.09
CA ARG A 279 0.05 1.63 22.39
C ARG A 279 -0.59 0.93 21.19
N LEU A 280 -1.54 1.57 20.51
CA LEU A 280 -2.18 1.01 19.32
C LEU A 280 -1.15 0.72 18.21
N MET A 281 -0.19 1.62 18.01
CA MET A 281 0.89 1.38 17.04
C MET A 281 1.83 0.26 17.49
N ALA A 282 2.17 0.20 18.79
CA ALA A 282 2.99 -0.89 19.33
C ALA A 282 2.32 -2.26 19.15
N ASP A 283 1.01 -2.34 19.40
CA ASP A 283 0.19 -3.54 19.18
C ASP A 283 0.24 -3.97 17.70
N HIS A 284 0.07 -3.04 16.76
CA HIS A 284 0.22 -3.29 15.31
C HIS A 284 1.61 -3.84 14.96
N VAL A 285 2.67 -3.17 15.42
CA VAL A 285 4.07 -3.54 15.14
C VAL A 285 4.38 -4.95 15.65
N ALA A 286 3.94 -5.29 16.86
CA ALA A 286 4.14 -6.61 17.45
C ALA A 286 3.27 -7.70 16.77
N GLY A 287 2.08 -7.29 16.31
CA GLY A 287 1.10 -8.16 15.66
C GLY A 287 1.37 -8.47 14.19
N TYR A 288 2.26 -7.73 13.51
CA TYR A 288 2.44 -7.88 12.07
C TYR A 288 2.83 -9.31 11.65
N ARG A 289 2.15 -9.80 10.62
CA ARG A 289 2.46 -11.04 9.90
C ARG A 289 2.36 -10.77 8.40
N ASP A 290 3.24 -11.37 7.61
CA ASP A 290 3.17 -11.25 6.16
C ASP A 290 2.02 -12.09 5.61
N GLU A 291 1.04 -11.44 4.98
CA GLU A 291 -0.18 -12.10 4.49
C GLU A 291 0.12 -13.22 3.48
N TRP A 292 1.18 -13.08 2.67
CA TRP A 292 1.55 -14.10 1.71
C TRP A 292 2.26 -15.30 2.34
N ALA A 293 3.21 -15.07 3.25
CA ALA A 293 3.81 -16.14 4.06
C ALA A 293 2.74 -16.94 4.82
N GLU A 294 1.74 -16.26 5.39
CA GLU A 294 0.61 -16.92 6.05
C GLU A 294 -0.32 -17.67 5.09
N THR A 295 -0.46 -17.20 3.85
CA THR A 295 -1.30 -17.83 2.83
C THR A 295 -0.67 -19.11 2.28
N ILE A 296 0.63 -19.08 1.95
CA ILE A 296 1.31 -20.23 1.34
C ILE A 296 1.48 -21.41 2.30
N ASN A 297 1.43 -21.15 3.61
CA ASN A 297 1.56 -22.16 4.66
C ASN A 297 0.22 -22.76 5.12
N ASP A 298 -0.90 -22.37 4.50
CA ASP A 298 -2.23 -22.86 4.84
C ASP A 298 -2.96 -23.41 3.60
N PRO A 299 -3.16 -24.75 3.52
CA PRO A 299 -3.85 -25.39 2.41
C PRO A 299 -5.29 -24.90 2.18
N GLU A 300 -6.00 -24.46 3.22
CA GLU A 300 -7.35 -23.92 3.09
C GLU A 300 -7.34 -22.52 2.46
N ARG A 301 -6.37 -21.68 2.84
CA ARG A 301 -6.20 -20.33 2.24
C ARG A 301 -5.80 -20.42 0.77
N LEU A 302 -5.00 -21.42 0.40
CA LEU A 302 -4.58 -21.67 -0.99
C LEU A 302 -5.74 -21.97 -1.94
N ARG A 303 -6.85 -22.57 -1.46
CA ARG A 303 -8.02 -22.91 -2.30
C ARG A 303 -8.66 -21.70 -2.97
N ARG A 304 -8.39 -20.49 -2.48
CA ARG A 304 -8.91 -19.24 -3.05
C ARG A 304 -8.21 -18.84 -4.35
N PHE A 305 -7.01 -19.37 -4.60
CA PHE A 305 -6.15 -18.98 -5.73
C PHE A 305 -6.25 -19.97 -6.89
N VAL A 306 -7.47 -20.17 -7.39
CA VAL A 306 -7.75 -21.02 -8.56
C VAL A 306 -8.57 -20.24 -9.58
N THR A 307 -8.36 -20.52 -10.87
CA THR A 307 -9.09 -19.83 -11.95
C THR A 307 -10.56 -20.24 -11.98
N PHE A 308 -10.82 -21.55 -11.95
CA PHE A 308 -12.18 -22.09 -11.93
C PHE A 308 -12.27 -23.18 -10.86
N VAL A 309 -13.26 -23.07 -9.96
CA VAL A 309 -13.49 -24.07 -8.90
C VAL A 309 -13.68 -25.48 -9.49
N ASN A 310 -14.36 -25.57 -10.64
CA ASN A 310 -14.67 -26.85 -11.30
C ASN A 310 -13.57 -27.30 -12.28
N ALA A 311 -12.57 -26.46 -12.57
CA ALA A 311 -11.46 -26.77 -13.46
C ALA A 311 -10.19 -26.00 -13.03
N PRO A 312 -9.57 -26.37 -11.90
CA PRO A 312 -8.49 -25.58 -11.30
C PRO A 312 -7.26 -25.39 -12.20
N ASP A 313 -6.99 -26.38 -13.06
CA ASP A 313 -5.85 -26.36 -13.98
C ASP A 313 -6.14 -25.69 -15.33
N ALA A 314 -7.40 -25.28 -15.58
CA ALA A 314 -7.78 -24.65 -16.83
C ALA A 314 -7.41 -23.15 -16.80
N PRO A 315 -6.55 -22.67 -17.73
CA PRO A 315 -6.22 -21.25 -17.78
C PRO A 315 -7.44 -20.43 -18.20
N ASP A 316 -7.52 -19.19 -17.73
CA ASP A 316 -8.55 -18.25 -18.20
C ASP A 316 -8.24 -17.84 -19.65
N PRO A 317 -9.08 -18.22 -20.63
CA PRO A 317 -8.83 -17.90 -22.03
C PRO A 317 -8.93 -16.40 -22.34
N SER A 318 -9.47 -15.60 -21.41
CA SER A 318 -9.59 -14.14 -21.51
C SER A 318 -8.32 -13.39 -21.06
N VAL A 319 -7.42 -14.05 -20.32
CA VAL A 319 -6.15 -13.46 -19.89
C VAL A 319 -5.10 -13.70 -20.98
N ARG A 320 -4.99 -12.75 -21.92
CA ARG A 320 -4.03 -12.81 -23.02
C ARG A 320 -3.07 -11.62 -23.06
N PHE A 321 -1.92 -11.87 -23.66
CA PHE A 321 -0.85 -10.89 -23.82
C PHE A 321 -0.29 -10.92 -25.23
N VAL A 322 0.22 -9.76 -25.68
CA VAL A 322 0.95 -9.58 -26.93
C VAL A 322 2.31 -8.92 -26.65
N PRO A 323 3.35 -9.18 -27.47
CA PRO A 323 4.65 -8.55 -27.28
C PRO A 323 4.61 -7.05 -27.60
N GLU A 324 5.27 -6.24 -26.77
CA GLU A 324 5.53 -4.82 -26.99
C GLU A 324 6.78 -4.38 -26.22
N ARG A 325 7.72 -3.67 -26.90
CA ARG A 325 8.95 -3.12 -26.28
C ARG A 325 9.74 -4.18 -25.50
N ASP A 326 9.99 -5.31 -26.13
CA ASP A 326 10.74 -6.45 -25.57
C ASP A 326 10.13 -7.06 -24.29
N GLN A 327 8.86 -6.75 -24.01
CA GLN A 327 8.08 -7.30 -22.90
C GLN A 327 6.68 -7.69 -23.37
N ILE A 328 5.83 -8.13 -22.44
CA ILE A 328 4.42 -8.41 -22.69
C ILE A 328 3.54 -7.21 -22.33
N LYS A 329 2.38 -7.09 -22.99
CA LYS A 329 1.27 -6.21 -22.57
C LYS A 329 -0.07 -6.94 -22.71
N PRO A 330 -1.12 -6.50 -21.99
CA PRO A 330 -2.46 -7.04 -22.19
C PRO A 330 -2.92 -6.93 -23.66
N ASP A 331 -3.54 -8.00 -24.17
CA ASP A 331 -4.24 -7.97 -25.45
C ASP A 331 -5.57 -7.22 -25.29
N LEU A 332 -5.59 -5.96 -25.73
CA LEU A 332 -6.77 -5.10 -25.59
C LEU A 332 -7.83 -5.36 -26.67
N GLU A 333 -7.48 -6.00 -27.79
CA GLU A 333 -8.45 -6.31 -28.85
C GLU A 333 -9.43 -7.36 -28.36
N LEU A 334 -8.94 -8.36 -27.62
CA LEU A 334 -9.79 -9.35 -26.95
C LEU A 334 -10.75 -8.70 -25.94
N LEU A 335 -10.28 -7.71 -25.19
CA LEU A 335 -11.07 -7.03 -24.16
C LEU A 335 -12.12 -6.07 -24.72
N ALA A 336 -11.90 -5.53 -25.92
CA ALA A 336 -12.87 -4.66 -26.57
C ALA A 336 -14.12 -5.41 -27.06
N GLY A 337 -14.06 -6.75 -27.10
CA GLY A 337 -15.12 -7.58 -27.66
C GLY A 337 -15.27 -7.40 -29.18
N PRO A 338 -16.18 -8.14 -29.83
CA PRO A 338 -16.48 -7.91 -31.24
C PRO A 338 -17.06 -6.51 -31.43
N VAL A 339 -16.62 -5.81 -32.48
CA VAL A 339 -17.31 -4.60 -32.95
C VAL A 339 -18.70 -5.03 -33.42
N LEU A 340 -19.71 -4.85 -32.57
CA LEU A 340 -21.09 -5.07 -32.95
C LEU A 340 -21.49 -3.97 -33.92
N ALA A 341 -21.77 -4.34 -35.17
CA ALA A 341 -22.31 -3.40 -36.14
C ALA A 341 -23.66 -2.87 -35.61
N VAL A 342 -23.69 -1.61 -35.17
CA VAL A 342 -24.91 -0.92 -34.82
C VAL A 342 -25.71 -0.75 -36.12
N ARG A 343 -26.72 -1.60 -36.34
CA ARG A 343 -27.72 -1.34 -37.36
C ARG A 343 -28.56 -0.16 -36.89
N THR A 344 -28.23 1.04 -37.32
CA THR A 344 -29.18 2.15 -37.26
C THR A 344 -30.35 1.79 -38.17
N LEU A 345 -31.57 1.96 -37.65
CA LEU A 345 -32.80 1.86 -38.45
C LEU A 345 -32.88 3.04 -39.42
N GLU A 346 -32.04 3.03 -40.46
CA GLU A 346 -32.22 3.88 -41.63
C GLU A 346 -32.46 2.97 -42.82
N GLY A 347 -33.74 2.65 -42.99
CA GLY A 347 -34.24 1.73 -44.00
C GLY A 347 -35.73 1.89 -44.26
N THR A 348 -36.22 3.13 -44.27
CA THR A 348 -37.42 3.50 -45.03
C THR A 348 -37.11 4.78 -45.79
N ALA A 349 -36.69 4.62 -47.04
CA ALA A 349 -36.66 5.68 -48.03
C ALA A 349 -37.62 5.31 -49.18
N SER A 350 -38.38 6.33 -49.59
CA SER A 350 -39.43 6.41 -50.63
C SER A 350 -40.78 5.78 -50.34
#